data_AF-A0A3P7IR53-F1
#
_entry.id   AF-A0A3P7IR53-F1
#
_cell.length_a   1.000
_cell.length_b   1.000
_cell.length_c   1.000
_cell.angle_alpha   90.00
_cell.angle_beta   90.00
_cell.angle_gamma   90.00
#
_symmetry.space_group_name_H-M   'P 1'
#
loop_
_entity.id
_entity.type
_entity.pdbx_description
1 polymer ?
#
loop_
_entity_poly.entity_id
_entity_poly.type
_entity_poly.pdbx_seq_one_letter_code
_entity_poly.pdbx_strand_id
1 'polypeptide(L)'
;MPWHDIHSVTFGAAARDVARHFIQRWNATKTEKCKNDSNYPYLLPKSHENLKVPRVFRASNFSYNVNIQVLRSLSNWSGLINQTEDSIQMAYLSLIANSKHYIYIENQFFVSMVDSNDVLNEICKVICNRVIRAYKEKEPYRVYLMIPLMPGFEGDVGAPGGSALQAVLHWTYQSLSRGPNSLFERLKAVSFHQIVQTRLIEQYPKFENTHTG
;
A
#
# COMPACT_ATOMS: atom_id res chain seq x y z
N MET A 1 -4.56 15.06 -16.13
CA MET A 1 -5.08 14.09 -15.15
C MET A 1 -4.71 14.58 -13.76
N PRO A 2 -5.65 14.81 -12.84
CA PRO A 2 -5.35 15.18 -11.45
C PRO A 2 -4.53 14.10 -10.74
N TRP A 3 -3.74 14.48 -9.72
CA TRP A 3 -2.92 13.56 -8.92
C TRP A 3 -3.41 13.54 -7.48
N HIS A 4 -3.90 12.39 -7.01
CA HIS A 4 -4.31 12.16 -5.63
C HIS A 4 -3.31 11.21 -4.97
N ASP A 5 -2.71 11.64 -3.86
CA ASP A 5 -1.63 10.92 -3.17
C ASP A 5 -1.64 11.20 -1.67
N ILE A 6 -1.01 10.33 -0.89
CA ILE A 6 -0.91 10.42 0.56
C ILE A 6 0.56 10.42 0.96
N HIS A 7 0.96 11.42 1.76
CA HIS A 7 2.31 11.49 2.32
C HIS A 7 2.25 11.71 3.84
N SER A 8 3.34 11.36 4.52
CA SER A 8 3.48 11.61 5.96
C SER A 8 4.87 12.16 6.27
N VAL A 9 4.96 12.89 7.38
CA VAL A 9 6.23 13.36 7.93
C VAL A 9 6.38 12.82 9.33
N THR A 10 7.58 12.35 9.67
CA THR A 10 7.91 11.86 11.01
C THR A 10 9.17 12.54 11.51
N PHE A 11 9.31 12.61 12.82
CA PHE A 11 10.45 13.25 13.48
C PHE A 11 11.07 12.29 14.50
N GLY A 12 12.30 12.58 14.89
CA GLY A 12 12.94 11.86 15.98
C GLY A 12 13.47 10.48 15.56
N ALA A 13 13.14 9.45 16.35
CA ALA A 13 13.67 8.09 16.16
C ALA A 13 13.24 7.49 14.81
N ALA A 14 11.94 7.59 14.46
CA ALA A 14 11.43 7.09 13.18
C ALA A 14 12.14 7.72 11.97
N ALA A 15 12.43 9.02 12.03
CA ALA A 15 13.21 9.69 10.99
C ALA A 15 14.65 9.16 10.88
N ARG A 16 15.28 8.80 12.01
CA ARG A 16 16.59 8.13 12.01
C ARG A 16 16.51 6.72 11.42
N ASP A 17 15.41 6.00 11.63
CA ASP A 17 15.22 4.67 11.05
C ASP A 17 15.04 4.73 9.52
N VAL A 18 14.29 5.72 9.01
CA VAL A 18 14.24 6.02 7.57
C VAL A 18 15.64 6.38 7.03
N ALA A 19 16.39 7.22 7.75
CA ALA A 19 17.76 7.57 7.34
C ALA A 19 18.69 6.35 7.31
N ARG A 20 18.56 5.41 8.26
CA ARG A 20 19.32 4.14 8.25
C ARG A 20 19.02 3.31 7.01
N HIS A 21 17.76 3.22 6.59
CA HIS A 21 17.40 2.54 5.34
C HIS A 21 18.08 3.20 4.12
N PHE A 22 18.07 4.53 4.03
CA PHE A 22 18.78 5.25 2.97
C PHE A 22 20.28 4.97 2.98
N ILE A 23 20.93 5.10 4.14
CA ILE A 23 22.37 4.88 4.33
C ILE A 23 22.77 3.47 3.92
N GLN A 24 21.97 2.47 4.31
CA GLN A 24 22.20 1.08 3.93
C GLN A 24 22.22 0.92 2.40
N ARG A 25 21.20 1.42 1.71
CA ARG A 25 21.11 1.31 0.24
C ARG A 25 22.18 2.11 -0.49
N TRP A 26 22.53 3.29 0.03
CA TRP A 26 23.62 4.10 -0.49
C TRP A 26 24.95 3.34 -0.42
N ASN A 27 25.30 2.83 0.77
CA ASN A 27 26.54 2.10 0.98
C ASN A 27 26.58 0.79 0.19
N ALA A 28 25.45 0.09 0.06
CA ALA A 28 25.32 -1.10 -0.79
C ALA A 28 25.60 -0.78 -2.26
N THR A 29 24.90 0.21 -2.81
CA THR A 29 25.07 0.66 -4.21
C THR A 29 26.49 1.12 -4.48
N LYS A 30 27.08 1.88 -3.54
CA LYS A 30 28.48 2.29 -3.63
C LYS A 30 29.40 1.08 -3.70
N THR A 31 29.22 0.10 -2.82
CA THR A 31 30.04 -1.11 -2.76
C THR A 31 30.00 -1.88 -4.08
N GLU A 32 28.82 -2.00 -4.69
CA GLU A 32 28.64 -2.73 -5.94
C GLU A 32 29.16 -1.98 -7.17
N LYS A 33 28.96 -0.66 -7.25
CA LYS A 33 29.14 0.10 -8.50
C LYS A 33 30.33 1.06 -8.51
N CYS A 34 30.71 1.61 -7.35
CA CYS A 34 31.72 2.68 -7.28
C CYS A 34 32.53 2.63 -5.97
N LYS A 35 32.98 1.43 -5.59
CA LYS A 35 33.65 1.15 -4.31
C LYS A 35 34.85 2.07 -4.06
N ASN A 36 35.65 2.29 -5.11
CA ASN A 36 36.91 3.04 -5.05
C ASN A 36 36.75 4.54 -5.41
N ASP A 37 35.56 4.99 -5.79
CA ASP A 37 35.33 6.39 -6.14
C ASP A 37 35.19 7.24 -4.87
N SER A 38 36.11 8.18 -4.67
CA SER A 38 36.12 9.07 -3.50
C SER A 38 35.06 10.17 -3.55
N ASN A 39 34.45 10.44 -4.71
CA ASN A 39 33.39 11.45 -4.85
C ASN A 39 32.09 11.03 -4.13
N TYR A 40 31.92 9.73 -3.91
CA TYR A 40 30.78 9.16 -3.19
C TYR A 40 31.26 8.62 -1.84
N PRO A 41 31.09 9.34 -0.72
CA PRO A 41 31.52 8.86 0.59
C PRO A 41 30.60 7.74 1.11
N TYR A 42 31.12 6.86 1.95
CA TYR A 42 30.26 6.00 2.77
C TYR A 42 29.54 6.85 3.83
N LEU A 43 28.27 6.56 4.07
CA LEU A 43 27.45 7.26 5.05
C LEU A 43 27.40 6.48 6.36
N LEU A 44 27.31 7.22 7.47
CA LEU A 44 27.20 6.66 8.81
C LEU A 44 25.89 7.10 9.48
N PRO A 45 25.16 6.17 10.13
CA PRO A 45 23.94 6.52 10.83
C PRO A 45 24.26 7.34 12.08
N LYS A 46 23.44 8.36 12.35
CA LYS A 46 23.52 9.09 13.63
C LYS A 46 23.01 8.18 14.76
N SER A 47 23.72 8.17 15.88
CA SER A 47 23.31 7.49 17.13
C SER A 47 21.88 7.87 17.49
N HIS A 48 21.11 6.97 18.12
CA HIS A 48 19.76 7.28 18.65
C HIS A 48 19.80 8.12 19.94
N GLU A 49 20.97 8.30 20.55
CA GLU A 49 21.16 9.15 21.72
C GLU A 49 20.92 10.64 21.40
N ASN A 50 20.56 11.40 22.44
CA ASN A 50 20.39 12.87 22.40
C ASN A 50 19.49 13.37 21.25
N LEU A 51 18.37 12.68 20.98
CA LEU A 51 17.38 13.09 19.99
C LEU A 51 16.79 14.46 20.32
N LYS A 52 17.19 15.48 19.55
CA LYS A 52 16.59 16.82 19.62
C LYS A 52 15.68 17.00 18.42
N VAL A 53 14.37 16.88 18.64
CA VAL A 53 13.37 17.36 17.67
C VAL A 53 13.16 18.86 17.92
N PRO A 54 13.37 19.72 16.90
CA PRO A 54 13.09 21.15 17.02
C PRO A 54 11.66 21.44 17.52
N ARG A 55 11.51 22.42 18.41
CA ARG A 55 10.20 22.76 19.01
C ARG A 55 9.15 23.17 17.98
N VAL A 56 9.57 23.76 16.85
CA VAL A 56 8.68 24.13 15.75
C VAL A 56 7.89 22.93 15.20
N PHE A 57 8.47 21.72 15.24
CA PHE A 57 7.83 20.50 14.79
C PHE A 57 6.96 19.81 15.85
N ARG A 58 6.87 20.38 17.06
CA ARG A 58 6.00 19.90 18.14
C ARG A 58 4.75 20.76 18.34
N ALA A 59 4.55 21.76 17.48
CA ALA A 59 3.31 22.54 17.51
C ALA A 59 2.12 21.62 17.22
N SER A 60 1.14 21.61 18.13
CA SER A 60 -0.03 20.72 18.10
C SER A 60 -0.91 20.91 16.86
N ASN A 61 -0.78 22.05 16.17
CA ASN A 61 -1.56 22.36 14.97
C ASN A 61 -1.07 21.58 13.74
N PHE A 62 0.13 21.00 13.78
CA PHE A 62 0.77 20.34 12.63
C PHE A 62 1.23 18.92 12.90
N SER A 63 1.28 18.50 14.18
CA SER A 63 1.88 17.23 14.58
C SER A 63 1.17 16.64 15.78
N TYR A 64 1.09 15.31 15.81
CA TYR A 64 0.54 14.54 16.91
C TYR A 64 1.59 13.54 17.40
N ASN A 65 1.61 13.30 18.72
CA ASN A 65 2.43 12.26 19.29
C ASN A 65 1.75 10.90 19.07
N VAL A 66 2.40 10.05 18.28
CA VAL A 66 1.90 8.71 17.95
C VAL A 66 3.05 7.70 18.02
N ASN A 67 2.71 6.43 18.22
CA ASN A 67 3.67 5.33 18.13
C ASN A 67 3.90 5.00 16.66
N ILE A 68 5.16 5.02 16.22
CA ILE A 68 5.54 4.82 14.82
C ILE A 68 6.53 3.68 14.72
N GLN A 69 6.31 2.81 13.74
CA GLN A 69 7.26 1.79 13.33
C GLN A 69 7.51 1.93 11.83
N VAL A 70 8.78 2.07 11.43
CA VAL A 70 9.16 2.07 10.02
C VAL A 70 9.18 0.64 9.52
N LEU A 71 8.61 0.42 8.34
CA LEU A 71 8.52 -0.87 7.66
C LEU A 71 9.08 -0.73 6.24
N ARG A 72 9.48 -1.83 5.63
CA ARG A 72 10.01 -1.85 4.26
C ARG A 72 9.82 -3.19 3.57
N SER A 73 10.01 -3.18 2.26
CA SER A 73 10.25 -4.36 1.45
C SER A 73 11.68 -4.25 0.90
N LEU A 74 12.56 -5.16 1.31
CA LEU A 74 13.98 -5.12 0.94
C LEU A 74 14.49 -6.55 0.73
N SER A 75 15.40 -6.74 -0.21
CA SER A 75 16.00 -8.05 -0.49
C SER A 75 17.46 -7.90 -0.85
N ASN A 76 18.16 -9.02 -1.06
CA ASN A 76 19.59 -9.03 -1.35
C ASN A 76 19.98 -8.07 -2.49
N TRP A 77 19.28 -8.09 -3.62
CA TRP A 77 19.61 -7.28 -4.80
C TRP A 77 19.41 -5.77 -4.58
N SER A 78 18.61 -5.36 -3.60
CA SER A 78 18.20 -3.96 -3.40
C SER A 78 18.88 -3.29 -2.20
N GLY A 79 19.50 -4.07 -1.30
CA GLY A 79 20.17 -3.55 -0.11
C GLY A 79 21.25 -4.44 0.50
N LEU A 80 21.73 -5.47 -0.23
CA LEU A 80 22.76 -6.41 0.21
C LEU A 80 22.47 -7.07 1.57
N ILE A 81 21.22 -7.52 1.74
CA ILE A 81 20.79 -8.25 2.94
C ILE A 81 20.68 -9.76 2.66
N ASN A 82 21.03 -10.56 3.66
CA ASN A 82 20.99 -12.02 3.55
C ASN A 82 19.57 -12.60 3.61
N GLN A 83 18.64 -11.91 4.26
CA GLN A 83 17.26 -12.32 4.42
C GLN A 83 16.34 -11.24 3.88
N THR A 84 15.44 -11.61 2.97
CA THR A 84 14.41 -10.71 2.47
C THR A 84 13.52 -10.24 3.62
N GLU A 85 13.30 -8.94 3.70
CA GLU A 85 12.39 -8.31 4.63
C GLU A 85 11.11 -7.91 3.90
N ASP A 86 9.97 -8.35 4.43
CA ASP A 86 8.61 -8.13 3.93
C ASP A 86 7.71 -7.53 5.02
N SER A 87 8.30 -6.69 5.89
CA SER A 87 7.65 -6.14 7.08
C SER A 87 6.41 -5.29 6.76
N ILE A 88 6.34 -4.67 5.57
CA ILE A 88 5.12 -4.01 5.07
C ILE A 88 3.97 -5.01 4.90
N GLN A 89 4.22 -6.14 4.23
CA GLN A 89 3.19 -7.16 4.00
C GLN A 89 2.70 -7.73 5.33
N MET A 90 3.62 -8.08 6.23
CA MET A 90 3.26 -8.62 7.54
C MET A 90 2.39 -7.65 8.36
N ALA A 91 2.71 -6.35 8.31
CA ALA A 91 1.88 -5.33 8.97
C ALA A 91 0.48 -5.23 8.34
N TYR A 92 0.37 -5.25 7.00
CA TYR A 92 -0.93 -5.27 6.32
C TYR A 92 -1.79 -6.46 6.76
N LEU A 93 -1.23 -7.67 6.76
CA LEU A 93 -1.95 -8.89 7.17
C LEU A 93 -2.41 -8.79 8.63
N SER A 94 -1.52 -8.35 9.53
CA SER A 94 -1.83 -8.20 10.94
C SER A 94 -2.93 -7.14 11.20
N LEU A 95 -2.82 -5.95 10.59
CA LEU A 95 -3.79 -4.87 10.77
C LEU A 95 -5.18 -5.26 10.26
N ILE A 96 -5.26 -5.91 9.11
CA ILE A 96 -6.55 -6.37 8.54
C ILE A 96 -7.15 -7.47 9.42
N ALA A 97 -6.37 -8.47 9.84
CA ALA A 97 -6.87 -9.57 10.66
C ALA A 97 -7.39 -9.10 12.03
N ASN A 98 -6.74 -8.11 12.63
CA ASN A 98 -7.05 -7.61 13.98
C ASN A 98 -8.06 -6.46 14.02
N SER A 99 -8.41 -5.89 12.86
CA SER A 99 -9.41 -4.83 12.72
C SER A 99 -10.77 -5.19 13.35
N LYS A 100 -11.48 -4.20 13.89
CA LYS A 100 -12.75 -4.43 14.61
C LYS A 100 -13.99 -3.93 13.86
N HIS A 101 -13.94 -2.74 13.27
CA HIS A 101 -15.15 -2.10 12.71
C HIS A 101 -15.08 -1.88 11.20
N TYR A 102 -13.96 -1.37 10.69
CA TYR A 102 -13.79 -1.20 9.26
C TYR A 102 -12.32 -1.13 8.87
N ILE A 103 -12.07 -1.27 7.58
CA ILE A 103 -10.82 -0.90 6.94
C ILE A 103 -11.10 0.02 5.75
N TYR A 104 -10.21 0.97 5.54
CA TYR A 104 -10.22 1.90 4.42
C TYR A 104 -8.87 1.81 3.72
N ILE A 105 -8.89 1.52 2.42
CA ILE A 105 -7.68 1.32 1.61
C ILE A 105 -7.78 2.22 0.40
N GLU A 106 -6.88 3.19 0.30
CA GLU A 106 -6.55 3.89 -0.94
C GLU A 106 -5.25 3.30 -1.49
N ASN A 107 -5.26 2.81 -2.72
CA ASN A 107 -4.03 2.30 -3.33
C ASN A 107 -4.04 2.44 -4.85
N GLN A 108 -2.87 2.60 -5.46
CA GLN A 108 -2.74 2.68 -6.91
C GLN A 108 -3.09 1.36 -7.59
N PHE A 109 -2.79 0.23 -6.93
CA PHE A 109 -3.04 -1.11 -7.44
C PHE A 109 -3.76 -1.98 -6.41
N PHE A 110 -4.58 -2.91 -6.90
CA PHE A 110 -5.13 -3.98 -6.09
C PHE A 110 -4.96 -5.32 -6.81
N VAL A 111 -3.81 -5.96 -6.59
CA VAL A 111 -3.46 -7.26 -7.17
C VAL A 111 -3.19 -8.25 -6.04
N SER A 112 -4.19 -9.04 -5.70
CA SER A 112 -4.15 -10.03 -4.62
C SER A 112 -5.31 -11.02 -4.78
N MET A 113 -5.05 -12.30 -4.55
CA MET A 113 -6.04 -13.37 -4.75
C MET A 113 -6.12 -14.29 -3.53
N VAL A 114 -7.22 -15.01 -3.41
CA VAL A 114 -7.42 -16.04 -2.40
C VAL A 114 -6.88 -17.36 -2.92
N ASP A 115 -5.84 -17.91 -2.29
CA ASP A 115 -5.29 -19.24 -2.58
C ASP A 115 -4.91 -19.44 -4.07
N SER A 116 -4.14 -18.49 -4.63
CA SER A 116 -3.60 -18.53 -5.99
C SER A 116 -2.11 -18.86 -6.00
N ASN A 117 -1.65 -19.57 -7.04
CA ASN A 117 -0.22 -19.79 -7.29
C ASN A 117 0.42 -18.67 -8.14
N ASP A 118 -0.40 -17.88 -8.85
CA ASP A 118 0.09 -16.80 -9.70
C ASP A 118 0.37 -15.51 -8.89
N VAL A 119 -0.42 -15.27 -7.85
CA VAL A 119 -0.32 -14.09 -6.99
C VAL A 119 -0.14 -14.52 -5.53
N LEU A 120 1.05 -14.27 -4.99
CA LEU A 120 1.50 -14.87 -3.72
C LEU A 120 1.15 -14.06 -2.47
N ASN A 121 0.86 -12.76 -2.59
CA ASN A 121 0.53 -11.95 -1.41
C ASN A 121 -0.88 -12.28 -0.91
N GLU A 122 -1.05 -12.32 0.41
CA GLU A 122 -2.27 -12.82 1.06
C GLU A 122 -3.26 -11.72 1.48
N ILE A 123 -3.14 -10.50 0.95
CA ILE A 123 -3.98 -9.36 1.36
C ILE A 123 -5.46 -9.67 1.12
N CYS A 124 -5.83 -10.14 -0.06
CA CYS A 124 -7.20 -10.50 -0.43
C CYS A 124 -7.74 -11.65 0.44
N LYS A 125 -6.90 -12.66 0.73
CA LYS A 125 -7.23 -13.77 1.62
C LYS A 125 -7.55 -13.30 3.04
N VAL A 126 -6.74 -12.40 3.60
CA VAL A 126 -6.99 -11.88 4.96
C VAL A 126 -8.20 -10.95 5.00
N ILE A 127 -8.45 -10.14 3.96
CA ILE A 127 -9.69 -9.36 3.83
C ILE A 127 -10.91 -10.29 3.80
N CYS A 128 -10.89 -11.33 2.95
CA CYS A 128 -11.96 -12.33 2.88
C CYS A 128 -12.21 -12.96 4.25
N ASN A 129 -11.17 -13.48 4.90
CA ASN A 129 -11.28 -14.14 6.20
C ASN A 129 -11.84 -13.20 7.27
N ARG A 130 -11.41 -11.93 7.27
CA ARG A 130 -11.90 -10.93 8.23
C ARG A 130 -13.39 -10.62 8.04
N VAL A 131 -13.85 -10.48 6.81
CA VAL A 131 -15.28 -10.26 6.49
C VAL A 131 -16.11 -11.48 6.86
N ILE A 132 -15.63 -12.68 6.53
CA ILE A 132 -16.29 -13.95 6.92
C ILE A 132 -16.39 -14.08 8.44
N ARG A 133 -15.34 -13.70 9.19
CA ARG A 133 -15.37 -13.67 10.65
C ARG A 133 -16.47 -12.74 11.17
N ALA A 134 -16.53 -11.49 10.70
CA ALA A 134 -17.58 -10.55 11.10
C ALA A 134 -18.98 -11.07 10.79
N TYR A 135 -19.18 -11.70 9.63
CA TYR A 135 -20.45 -12.31 9.27
C TYR A 135 -20.87 -13.43 10.25
N LYS A 136 -19.95 -14.34 10.56
CA LYS A 136 -20.19 -15.43 11.53
C LYS A 136 -20.50 -14.90 12.92
N GLU A 137 -19.81 -13.85 13.34
CA GLU A 137 -19.98 -13.19 14.64
C GLU A 137 -21.16 -12.21 14.68
N LYS A 138 -21.86 -12.00 13.54
CA LYS A 138 -22.96 -11.01 13.37
C LYS A 138 -22.55 -9.57 13.75
N GLU A 139 -21.29 -9.22 13.52
CA GLU A 139 -20.77 -7.87 13.77
C GLU A 139 -20.91 -6.97 12.54
N PRO A 140 -21.28 -5.69 12.70
CA PRO A 140 -21.21 -4.73 11.61
C PRO A 140 -19.74 -4.46 11.26
N TYR A 141 -19.33 -4.87 10.06
CA TYR A 141 -17.97 -4.66 9.56
C TYR A 141 -17.97 -4.16 8.12
N ARG A 142 -17.14 -3.16 7.80
CA ARG A 142 -17.10 -2.53 6.47
C ARG A 142 -15.70 -2.50 5.87
N VAL A 143 -15.64 -2.70 4.56
CA VAL A 143 -14.39 -2.62 3.78
C VAL A 143 -14.60 -1.59 2.69
N TYR A 144 -13.76 -0.57 2.66
CA TYR A 144 -13.75 0.47 1.63
C TYR A 144 -12.45 0.35 0.83
N LEU A 145 -12.58 0.16 -0.48
CA LEU A 145 -11.47 0.06 -1.42
C LEU A 145 -11.59 1.19 -2.44
N MET A 146 -10.62 2.11 -2.45
CA MET A 146 -10.51 3.19 -3.42
C MET A 146 -9.27 2.95 -4.28
N ILE A 147 -9.49 2.70 -5.57
CA ILE A 147 -8.45 2.48 -6.57
C ILE A 147 -8.73 3.34 -7.81
N PRO A 148 -7.71 3.72 -8.58
CA PRO A 148 -7.91 4.44 -9.84
C PRO A 148 -8.83 3.66 -10.78
N LEU A 149 -9.69 4.37 -11.51
CA LEU A 149 -10.54 3.77 -12.55
C LEU A 149 -9.70 3.11 -13.65
N MET A 150 -8.59 3.75 -14.01
CA MET A 150 -7.63 3.30 -15.00
C MET A 150 -6.21 3.44 -14.44
N PRO A 151 -5.35 2.43 -14.61
CA PRO A 151 -3.94 2.55 -14.24
C PRO A 151 -3.24 3.66 -15.03
N GLY A 152 -2.36 4.42 -14.38
CA GLY A 152 -1.65 5.57 -14.97
C GLY A 152 -0.44 5.15 -15.82
N PHE A 153 -0.64 4.37 -16.88
CA PHE A 153 0.40 4.09 -17.88
C PHE A 153 0.19 4.95 -19.13
N GLU A 154 1.28 5.26 -19.84
CA GLU A 154 1.20 5.89 -21.16
C GLU A 154 0.61 4.88 -22.17
N GLY A 155 -0.50 5.25 -22.82
CA GLY A 155 -1.14 4.46 -23.87
C GLY A 155 -2.67 4.45 -23.81
N ASP A 156 -3.33 4.51 -24.97
CA ASP A 156 -4.79 4.45 -25.06
C ASP A 156 -5.31 3.02 -24.86
N VAL A 157 -6.52 2.91 -24.30
CA VAL A 157 -7.22 1.64 -24.12
C VAL A 157 -7.50 1.02 -25.49
N GLY A 158 -6.79 -0.06 -25.82
CA GLY A 158 -6.94 -0.77 -27.10
C GLY A 158 -5.88 -0.44 -28.15
N ALA A 159 -4.95 0.49 -27.88
CA ALA A 159 -3.80 0.71 -28.74
C ALA A 159 -2.74 -0.40 -28.57
N PRO A 160 -1.91 -0.70 -29.60
CA PRO A 160 -0.84 -1.71 -29.53
C PRO A 160 0.21 -1.47 -28.42
N GLY A 161 0.29 -0.25 -27.88
CA GLY A 161 1.15 0.12 -26.74
C GLY A 161 0.52 -0.11 -25.36
N GLY A 162 -0.75 -0.53 -25.27
CA GLY A 162 -1.50 -0.67 -24.03
C GLY A 162 -1.34 -1.99 -23.29
N SER A 163 -0.34 -2.82 -23.61
CA SER A 163 -0.20 -4.17 -23.03
C SER A 163 0.00 -4.15 -21.51
N ALA A 164 0.79 -3.21 -20.99
CA ALA A 164 0.98 -3.02 -19.54
C ALA A 164 -0.32 -2.60 -18.84
N LEU A 165 -1.07 -1.69 -19.46
CA LEU A 165 -2.38 -1.24 -18.97
C LEU A 165 -3.37 -2.41 -18.91
N GLN A 166 -3.45 -3.20 -19.98
CA GLN A 166 -4.31 -4.39 -20.06
C GLN A 166 -3.91 -5.44 -19.04
N ALA A 167 -2.61 -5.67 -18.82
CA ALA A 167 -2.12 -6.62 -17.84
C ALA A 167 -2.51 -6.20 -16.41
N VAL A 168 -2.31 -4.94 -16.04
CA VAL A 168 -2.70 -4.45 -14.70
C VAL A 168 -4.21 -4.51 -14.51
N LEU A 169 -4.99 -4.10 -15.51
CA LEU A 169 -6.45 -4.22 -15.47
C LEU A 169 -6.88 -5.68 -15.32
N HIS A 170 -6.30 -6.60 -16.09
CA HIS A 170 -6.58 -8.03 -15.99
C HIS A 170 -6.39 -8.52 -14.56
N TRP A 171 -5.23 -8.28 -13.96
CA TRP A 171 -4.94 -8.72 -12.59
C TRP A 171 -5.79 -8.03 -11.53
N THR A 172 -6.15 -6.76 -11.74
CA THR A 172 -7.07 -6.04 -10.85
C THR A 172 -8.46 -6.67 -10.88
N TYR A 173 -8.99 -6.96 -12.07
CA TYR A 173 -10.28 -7.64 -12.21
C TYR A 173 -10.26 -9.06 -11.65
N GLN A 174 -9.19 -9.83 -11.89
CA GLN A 174 -9.05 -11.18 -11.31
C GLN A 174 -8.95 -11.15 -9.78
N SER A 175 -8.41 -10.07 -9.21
CA SER A 175 -8.31 -9.90 -7.75
C SER A 175 -9.66 -9.54 -7.13
N LEU A 176 -10.45 -8.71 -7.80
CA LEU A 176 -11.71 -8.18 -7.26
C LEU A 176 -12.92 -9.05 -7.59
N SER A 177 -13.15 -9.37 -8.87
CA SER A 177 -14.47 -9.81 -9.35
C SER A 177 -14.46 -10.95 -10.36
N ARG A 178 -13.31 -11.34 -10.94
CA ARG A 178 -13.23 -12.38 -11.97
C ARG A 178 -12.50 -13.61 -11.45
N GLY A 179 -13.10 -14.77 -11.67
CA GLY A 179 -12.53 -16.05 -11.25
C GLY A 179 -12.85 -16.44 -9.81
N PRO A 180 -12.70 -17.75 -9.48
CA PRO A 180 -13.10 -18.31 -8.20
C PRO A 180 -12.23 -17.85 -7.03
N ASN A 181 -11.02 -17.38 -7.31
CA ASN A 181 -10.05 -16.89 -6.34
C ASN A 181 -10.19 -15.37 -6.05
N SER A 182 -11.15 -14.70 -6.68
CA SER A 182 -11.38 -13.26 -6.48
C SER A 182 -12.11 -12.95 -5.18
N LEU A 183 -11.93 -11.73 -4.68
CA LEU A 183 -12.53 -11.24 -3.44
C LEU A 183 -14.05 -11.41 -3.45
N PHE A 184 -14.74 -10.92 -4.47
CA PHE A 184 -16.20 -10.93 -4.50
C PHE A 184 -16.78 -12.32 -4.72
N GLU A 185 -16.19 -13.15 -5.59
CA GLU A 185 -16.69 -14.52 -5.79
C GLU A 185 -16.52 -15.36 -4.53
N ARG A 186 -15.38 -15.19 -3.83
CA ARG A 186 -15.17 -15.88 -2.55
C ARG A 186 -16.15 -15.44 -1.47
N LEU A 187 -16.45 -14.15 -1.40
CA LEU A 187 -17.45 -13.64 -0.45
C LEU A 187 -18.84 -14.15 -0.80
N LYS A 188 -19.27 -14.08 -2.07
CA LYS A 188 -20.57 -14.59 -2.53
C LYS A 188 -20.78 -16.07 -2.22
N ALA A 189 -19.75 -16.89 -2.41
CA ALA A 189 -19.81 -18.32 -2.10
C ALA A 189 -20.12 -18.59 -0.61
N VAL A 190 -19.71 -17.70 0.29
CA VAL A 190 -20.01 -17.78 1.74
C VAL A 190 -21.30 -17.04 2.10
N SER A 191 -21.67 -16.02 1.33
CA SER A 191 -22.72 -15.05 1.63
C SER A 191 -23.99 -15.17 0.79
N PHE A 192 -24.33 -16.37 0.28
CA PHE A 192 -25.58 -16.71 -0.45
C PHE A 192 -26.89 -16.37 0.29
N HIS A 193 -26.87 -15.56 1.35
CA HIS A 193 -28.03 -14.96 1.98
C HIS A 193 -28.08 -13.43 2.17
N GLN A 194 -27.03 -12.59 2.22
CA GLN A 194 -27.30 -11.13 2.42
C GLN A 194 -26.17 -10.08 2.37
N ILE A 195 -24.96 -10.36 1.91
CA ILE A 195 -23.86 -9.35 1.96
C ILE A 195 -23.18 -9.38 0.59
N VAL A 196 -23.19 -8.32 -0.23
CA VAL A 196 -22.37 -7.10 -0.10
C VAL A 196 -23.00 -5.98 -0.96
N GLN A 197 -23.20 -4.78 -0.41
CA GLN A 197 -23.45 -3.57 -1.20
C GLN A 197 -22.11 -2.81 -1.36
N THR A 198 -21.32 -3.16 -2.38
CA THR A 198 -20.09 -2.44 -2.71
C THR A 198 -20.42 -1.29 -3.64
N ARG A 199 -20.32 -0.05 -3.16
CA ARG A 199 -20.24 1.12 -4.05
C ARG A 199 -18.77 1.33 -4.39
N LEU A 200 -18.41 1.10 -5.66
CA LEU A 200 -17.24 1.75 -6.25
C LEU A 200 -17.55 3.24 -6.24
N ILE A 201 -16.83 4.01 -5.42
CA ILE A 201 -16.95 5.46 -5.42
C ILE A 201 -16.10 5.96 -6.60
N GLU A 202 -16.73 6.15 -7.75
CA GLU A 202 -16.18 6.95 -8.83
C GLU A 202 -16.32 8.43 -8.42
N GLN A 203 -15.25 9.03 -7.90
CA GLN A 203 -15.20 10.49 -7.78
C GLN A 203 -14.72 11.08 -9.11
N TYR A 204 -15.67 11.61 -9.89
CA TYR A 204 -15.41 12.82 -10.66
C TYR A 204 -16.29 13.94 -10.11
N PRO A 205 -15.76 15.14 -9.85
CA PRO A 205 -16.62 16.30 -9.74
C PRO A 205 -17.26 16.50 -11.12
N LYS A 206 -18.58 16.36 -11.21
CA LYS A 206 -19.33 16.96 -12.31
C LYS A 206 -19.06 18.46 -12.21
N PHE A 207 -18.21 18.99 -13.08
CA PHE A 207 -18.25 20.40 -13.41
C PHE A 207 -19.58 20.62 -14.14
N GLU A 208 -20.63 20.90 -13.38
CA GLU A 208 -21.81 21.56 -13.91
C GLU A 208 -21.36 22.95 -14.35
N ASN A 209 -21.09 23.11 -15.65
CA ASN A 209 -21.13 24.41 -16.28
C ASN A 209 -22.58 24.90 -16.19
N THR A 210 -22.91 25.56 -15.08
CA THR A 210 -24.06 26.45 -15.03
C THR A 210 -23.73 27.67 -15.87
N HIS A 211 -23.97 27.56 -17.18
CA HIS A 211 -24.42 28.71 -17.93
C HIS A 211 -25.81 29.07 -17.39
N THR A 212 -25.93 30.22 -16.71
CA THR A 212 -27.10 31.10 -16.66
C THR A 212 -26.84 32.23 -15.66
N GLY A 213 -26.87 33.47 -16.16
CA GLY A 213 -26.71 34.71 -15.39
C GLY A 213 -25.88 35.75 -16.11
#